data_AF-A0ABC8JEL2-F1
#
_entry.id   AF-A0ABC8JEL2-F1
#
_cell.length_a   1.000
_cell.length_b   1.000
_cell.length_c   1.000
_cell.angle_alpha   90.00
_cell.angle_beta   90.00
_cell.angle_gamma   90.00
#
_symmetry.space_group_name_H-M   'P 1'
#
loop_
_entity.id
_entity.type
_entity.pdbx_description
1 polymer ?
#
loop_
_entity_poly.entity_id
_entity_poly.type
_entity_poly.pdbx_seq_one_letter_code
_entity_poly.pdbx_strand_id
1 'polypeptide(L)' 'MFPCNLDQPLVARRLAGMNISLEIPRNELDGSFTSASVAETIRVVVVEEEGKIYRDNAESMQKKVFGCKIISMLMVLSSS' A
#
# COMPACT_ATOMS: atom_id res chain seq x y z
N MET A 1 0.24 25.54 0.79
CA MET A 1 1.03 24.55 1.57
C MET A 1 0.42 23.19 1.28
N PHE A 2 1.02 22.39 0.40
CA PHE A 2 0.49 21.07 0.03
C PHE A 2 1.16 20.03 0.94
N PRO A 3 0.44 19.36 1.84
CA PRO A 3 1.03 18.46 2.82
C PRO A 3 1.22 17.07 2.20
N CYS A 4 2.13 16.96 1.23
CA CYS A 4 2.75 15.66 0.93
C CYS A 4 3.82 15.44 1.98
N ASN A 5 3.41 14.94 3.15
CA ASN A 5 4.26 14.76 4.32
C ASN A 5 5.53 14.00 3.92
N LEU A 6 6.69 14.61 4.15
CA LEU A 6 8.03 14.19 3.69
C LEU A 6 8.38 12.72 4.03
N ASP A 7 7.73 12.16 5.02
CA ASP A 7 7.90 10.82 5.56
C ASP A 7 7.03 9.76 4.86
N GLN A 8 5.93 10.13 4.21
CA GLN A 8 5.02 9.18 3.57
C GLN A 8 5.69 8.28 2.52
N PRO A 9 6.56 8.79 1.61
CA PRO A 9 7.27 7.93 0.66
C PRO A 9 8.22 6.94 1.36
N LEU A 10 8.86 7.39 2.45
CA LEU A 10 9.76 6.56 3.25
C LEU A 10 8.99 5.47 4.01
N VAL A 11 7.82 5.80 4.57
CA VAL A 11 6.92 4.84 5.23
C VAL A 11 6.37 3.84 4.22
N ALA A 12 5.94 4.27 3.04
CA ALA A 12 5.47 3.38 1.98
C ALA A 12 6.55 2.36 1.57
N ARG A 13 7.78 2.83 1.34
CA ARG A 13 8.91 1.94 1.02
C ARG A 13 9.23 0.98 2.16
N ARG A 14 9.16 1.43 3.41
CA ARG A 14 9.38 0.57 4.58
C ARG A 14 8.30 -0.52 4.70
N LEU A 15 7.03 -0.19 4.46
CA LEU A 15 5.91 -1.14 4.49
C LEU A 15 5.98 -2.15 3.33
N ALA A 16 6.37 -1.69 2.15
CA ALA A 16 6.64 -2.57 1.01
C ALA A 16 7.78 -3.56 1.30
N GLY A 17 8.88 -3.07 1.88
CA GLY A 17 9.99 -3.92 2.30
C GLY A 17 9.64 -4.94 3.40
N MET A 18 8.59 -4.70 4.17
CA MET A 18 8.05 -5.65 5.15
C MET A 18 6.96 -6.57 4.57
N ASN A 19 6.68 -6.48 3.27
CA ASN A 19 5.59 -7.21 2.60
C ASN A 19 4.22 -7.01 3.28
N ILE A 20 3.97 -5.81 3.82
CA ILE A 20 2.67 -5.43 4.40
C ILE A 20 1.81 -4.68 3.37
N SER A 21 2.46 -4.06 2.39
CA SER A 21 1.82 -3.29 1.32
C SER A 21 2.48 -3.60 -0.03
N LEU A 22 1.72 -3.43 -1.11
CA LEU A 22 2.23 -3.50 -2.48
C LEU A 22 2.28 -2.08 -3.05
N GLU A 23 3.44 -1.68 -3.60
CA GLU A 23 3.60 -0.39 -4.25
C GLU A 23 2.99 -0.42 -5.65
N ILE A 24 2.24 0.62 -6.00
CA ILE A 24 1.71 0.78 -7.36
C ILE A 24 2.88 1.14 -8.28
N PRO A 25 3.06 0.45 -9.42
CA PRO A 25 4.11 0.81 -10.37
C PRO A 25 3.86 2.23 -10.91
N ARG A 26 4.92 3.03 -10.85
CA ARG A 26 4.94 4.43 -11.31
C ARG A 26 5.91 4.57 -12.48
N ASN A 27 5.63 5.50 -13.35
CA ASN A 27 6.56 5.90 -14.40
C ASN A 27 7.78 6.59 -13.76
N GLU A 28 8.98 6.13 -14.09
CA GLU A 28 10.23 6.61 -13.48
C GLU A 28 10.58 8.05 -13.86
N LEU A 29 10.04 8.56 -14.98
CA LEU A 29 10.35 9.90 -15.50
C LEU A 29 9.50 10.99 -14.83
N ASP A 30 8.22 10.72 -14.59
CA ASP A 30 7.25 11.71 -14.10
C ASP A 30 6.54 11.30 -12.79
N GLY A 31 6.77 10.09 -12.30
CA GLY A 31 6.16 9.55 -11.08
C GLY A 31 4.67 9.23 -11.20
N SER A 32 4.10 9.31 -12.40
CA SER A 32 2.69 9.10 -12.67
C SER A 32 2.29 7.62 -12.62
N PHE A 33 1.01 7.37 -12.37
CA PHE A 33 0.41 6.03 -12.42
C PHE A 33 -0.91 6.09 -13.19
N THR A 34 -1.37 4.94 -13.67
CA THR A 34 -2.63 4.85 -14.43
C THR A 34 -3.72 4.23 -13.58
N SER A 35 -4.98 4.51 -13.90
CA SER A 35 -6.11 3.83 -13.23
C SER A 35 -6.06 2.31 -13.42
N ALA A 36 -5.51 1.83 -14.54
CA ALA A 36 -5.29 0.42 -14.80
C ALA A 36 -4.27 -0.20 -13.81
N SER A 37 -3.14 0.47 -13.57
CA SER A 37 -2.13 -0.04 -12.63
C SER A 37 -2.64 -0.05 -11.19
N VAL A 38 -3.46 0.93 -10.80
CA VAL A 38 -4.14 0.93 -9.49
C VAL A 38 -5.08 -0.27 -9.36
N ALA A 39 -5.93 -0.49 -10.37
CA ALA A 39 -6.90 -1.59 -10.35
C ALA A 39 -6.21 -2.95 -10.30
N GLU A 40 -5.09 -3.11 -11.00
CA GLU A 40 -4.28 -4.32 -10.97
C GLU A 40 -3.64 -4.56 -9.60
N THR A 41 -2.99 -3.56 -9.01
CA THR A 41 -2.42 -3.68 -7.66
C THR A 41 -3.48 -4.06 -6.62
N ILE A 42 -4.67 -3.46 -6.70
CA ILE A 42 -5.79 -3.80 -5.80
C ILE A 42 -6.27 -5.23 -6.02
N ARG A 43 -6.41 -5.68 -7.28
CA ARG A 43 -6.79 -7.07 -7.57
C ARG A 43 -5.80 -8.05 -6.97
N VAL A 44 -4.50 -7.82 -7.16
CA VAL A 44 -3.45 -8.67 -6.57
C VAL A 44 -3.61 -8.75 -5.06
N VAL A 45 -3.68 -7.61 -4.37
CA VAL A 45 -3.71 -7.56 -2.90
C VAL A 45 -5.01 -8.11 -2.30
N VAL A 46 -6.16 -8.00 -2.99
CA VAL A 46 -7.47 -8.34 -2.43
C VAL A 46 -8.01 -9.69 -2.91
N VAL A 47 -7.76 -10.03 -4.18
CA VAL A 47 -8.41 -11.17 -4.85
C VAL A 47 -7.43 -12.31 -5.05
N GLU A 48 -6.25 -12.02 -5.59
CA GLU A 48 -5.30 -13.06 -5.99
C GLU A 48 -4.64 -13.75 -4.78
N GLU A 49 -4.14 -14.97 -5.00
CA GLU A 49 -3.44 -15.75 -3.97
C GLU A 49 -2.05 -15.17 -3.67
N GLU A 50 -1.40 -14.55 -4.66
CA GLU A 50 -0.17 -13.78 -4.52
C GLU A 50 -0.34 -12.63 -3.52
N GLY A 51 -1.56 -12.10 -3.38
CA GLY A 51 -1.93 -11.09 -2.40
C GLY A 51 -1.92 -11.56 -0.95
N LYS A 52 -1.98 -12.87 -0.72
CA LYS A 52 -2.22 -13.46 0.61
C LYS A 52 -1.10 -13.10 1.58
N ILE A 53 0.15 -13.07 1.13
CA ILE A 53 1.28 -12.68 1.96
C ILE A 53 1.12 -11.26 2.54
N TYR A 54 0.59 -10.33 1.76
CA TYR A 54 0.34 -8.95 2.21
C TYR A 54 -0.78 -8.91 3.25
N ARG A 55 -1.85 -9.68 3.04
CA ARG A 55 -2.98 -9.78 3.97
C ARG A 55 -2.57 -10.41 5.30
N ASP A 56 -1.84 -11.51 5.26
CA ASP A 56 -1.37 -12.23 6.45
C ASP A 56 -0.38 -11.39 7.27
N ASN A 57 0.55 -10.71 6.59
CA ASN A 57 1.51 -9.81 7.24
C ASN A 57 0.81 -8.57 7.83
N ALA A 58 -0.15 -7.98 7.13
CA ALA A 58 -0.96 -6.88 7.63
C ALA A 58 -1.78 -7.29 8.85
N GLU A 59 -2.39 -8.48 8.85
CA GLU A 59 -3.13 -9.02 10.00
C GLU A 59 -2.21 -9.29 11.20
N SER A 60 -1.03 -9.88 10.96
CA SER A 60 -0.01 -10.12 11.99
C SER A 60 0.47 -8.82 12.63
N MET A 61 0.70 -7.79 11.82
CA MET A 61 1.11 -6.46 12.29
C MET A 61 -0.03 -5.73 13.00
N GLN A 62 -1.26 -5.85 12.52
CA GLN A 62 -2.43 -5.34 13.24
C GLN A 62 -2.51 -5.98 14.63
N LYS A 63 -2.47 -7.31 14.74
CA LYS A 63 -2.47 -8.01 16.04
C LYS A 63 -1.34 -7.56 16.97
N LYS A 64 -0.16 -7.26 16.43
CA LYS A 64 1.02 -6.81 17.20
C LYS A 64 0.95 -5.33 17.63
N VAL A 65 0.34 -4.47 16.82
CA VAL A 65 0.43 -3.01 16.99
C VAL A 65 -0.89 -2.40 17.49
N PHE A 66 -2.04 -2.82 16.95
CA PHE A 66 -3.37 -2.30 17.31
C PHE A 66 -4.50 -3.30 17.02
N GLY A 67 -5.35 -3.60 18.00
CA GLY A 67 -6.61 -4.33 17.80
C GLY A 67 -7.69 -3.57 17.00
N CYS A 68 -7.31 -2.75 16.00
CA CYS A 68 -8.22 -1.90 15.22
C CYS A 68 -8.11 -2.17 13.71
N LYS A 69 -9.27 -2.47 13.13
CA LYS A 69 -9.52 -3.13 11.83
C LYS A 69 -9.23 -2.28 10.57
N ILE A 70 -8.79 -1.03 10.71
CA ILE A 70 -8.93 0.01 9.67
C ILE A 70 -7.64 0.26 8.85
N ILE A 71 -6.48 -0.22 9.31
CA ILE A 71 -5.18 0.16 8.71
C ILE A 71 -5.00 -0.35 7.26
N SER A 72 -5.74 -1.37 6.83
CA SER A 72 -5.45 -2.08 5.57
C SER A 72 -5.93 -1.41 4.28
N MET A 73 -6.84 -0.43 4.33
CA MET A 73 -7.51 0.06 3.11
C MET A 73 -6.98 1.42 2.60
N LEU A 74 -6.29 2.21 3.43
CA LEU A 74 -6.21 3.65 3.18
C LEU A 74 -4.92 4.19 2.55
N MET A 75 -3.78 3.48 2.57
CA MET A 75 -2.56 4.09 2.00
C MET A 75 -2.58 4.17 0.46
N VAL A 76 -3.52 3.48 -0.19
CA VAL A 76 -3.75 3.52 -1.65
C VAL A 76 -4.77 4.59 -2.07
N LEU A 77 -5.51 5.22 -1.15
CA LEU A 77 -6.63 6.10 -1.51
C LEU A 77 -6.41 7.61 -1.32
N SER A 78 -5.27 8.08 -0.78
CA SER A 78 -5.09 9.52 -0.53
C SER A 78 -4.29 10.27 -1.61
N SER A 79 -4.13 9.70 -2.81
CA SER A 79 -3.63 10.44 -3.98
C SER A 79 -4.80 10.99 -4.79
N SER A 80 -5.44 12.05 -4.30
CA SER A 80 -6.22 13.01 -5.08
C SER A 80 -6.06 14.39 -4.45
#